data_AF-X1GSR3-F1
#
_entry.id   AF-X1GSR3-F1
#
_cell.length_a   1.000
_cell.length_b   1.000
_cell.length_c   1.000
_cell.angle_alpha   90.00
_cell.angle_beta   90.00
_cell.angle_gamma   90.00
#
_symmetry.space_group_name_H-M   'P 1'
#
loop_
_entity.id
_entity.type
_entity.pdbx_description
1 polymer ?
#
loop_
_entity_poly.entity_id
_entity_poly.type
_entity_poly.pdbx_seq_one_letter_code
_entity_poly.pdbx_strand_id
1 'polypeptide(L)'
;RALRRLCERVVLVFDADEAGQKSAARSIEVLLNEELDIRVASLPAGQDPCDYVLAHGGEAFRKCIEESRGFFEFRLDLARSRHGEETPEAKMRVFAEVAELALLVNDGPRRDMIVRWLAHELGMREGSAWTWLERRRRRAPRRHGGAQAPESGPQVAPGMLARELLGLLLAQPELAPQAAERLDTGALPDGPEKALLDGLLAQAAGGEQVETQSFLGSLDDADRAGAASRALAEERARQARILETTAEERLDLYLAAVEMRQMRLLGQRMPETDEELREYDRKLKEEDRKSAQPR
;
A
#
# COMPACT_ATOMS: atom_id res chain seq x y z
N ARG A 1 -6.95 5.80 8.73
CA ARG A 1 -5.87 6.36 9.58
C ARG A 1 -6.29 7.05 10.89
N ALA A 2 -7.12 8.11 10.91
CA ALA A 2 -7.48 8.77 12.17
C ALA A 2 -8.19 7.84 13.17
N LEU A 3 -9.09 6.98 12.69
CA LEU A 3 -9.79 5.98 13.51
C LEU A 3 -8.85 4.96 14.16
N ARG A 4 -7.77 4.54 13.48
CA ARG A 4 -6.79 3.58 14.04
C ARG A 4 -6.07 4.10 15.29
N ARG A 5 -5.85 5.42 15.38
CA ARG A 5 -5.25 6.04 16.58
C ARG A 5 -6.24 6.14 17.75
N LEU A 6 -7.54 5.95 17.49
CA LEU A 6 -8.62 6.16 18.45
C LEU A 6 -9.29 4.85 18.87
N CYS A 7 -9.29 3.83 18.03
CA CYS A 7 -9.91 2.54 18.31
C CYS A 7 -9.25 1.39 17.53
N GLU A 8 -9.37 0.18 18.10
CA GLU A 8 -8.97 -1.08 17.48
C GLU A 8 -10.12 -1.75 16.71
N ARG A 9 -11.37 -1.41 17.07
CA ARG A 9 -12.59 -1.95 16.48
C ARG A 9 -13.44 -0.84 15.87
N VAL A 10 -13.94 -1.09 14.67
CA VAL A 10 -14.90 -0.23 13.96
C VAL A 10 -16.13 -1.05 13.63
N VAL A 11 -17.29 -0.59 14.08
CA VAL A 11 -18.58 -1.18 13.72
C VAL A 11 -19.24 -0.29 12.67
N LEU A 12 -19.45 -0.83 11.48
CA LEU A 12 -20.14 -0.18 10.38
C LEU A 12 -21.63 -0.46 10.50
N VAL A 13 -22.43 0.61 10.50
CA VAL A 13 -23.89 0.55 10.40
C VAL A 13 -24.25 1.11 9.04
N PHE A 14 -24.90 0.30 8.19
CA PHE A 14 -25.25 0.71 6.84
C PHE A 14 -26.74 1.02 6.74
N ASP A 15 -27.05 2.04 5.95
CA ASP A 15 -28.42 2.28 5.48
C ASP A 15 -28.81 1.20 4.48
N ALA A 16 -30.09 0.84 4.48
CA ALA A 16 -30.64 -0.20 3.59
C ALA A 16 -30.76 0.26 2.12
N ASP A 17 -30.24 1.43 1.74
CA ASP A 17 -30.36 2.01 0.40
C ASP A 17 -29.17 1.67 -0.53
N GLU A 18 -29.41 1.68 -1.85
CA GLU A 18 -28.38 1.37 -2.85
C GLU A 18 -27.25 2.42 -2.89
N ALA A 19 -27.52 3.65 -2.48
CA ALA A 19 -26.55 4.74 -2.46
C ALA A 19 -25.54 4.60 -1.32
N GLY A 20 -26.00 4.23 -0.12
CA GLY A 20 -25.19 3.92 1.05
C GLY A 20 -24.25 2.74 0.80
N GLN A 21 -24.72 1.70 0.11
CA GLN A 21 -23.91 0.52 -0.22
C GLN A 21 -22.69 0.84 -1.11
N LYS A 22 -22.82 1.77 -2.08
CA LYS A 22 -21.70 2.17 -2.95
C LYS A 22 -20.66 3.04 -2.23
N SER A 23 -21.10 3.91 -1.32
CA SER A 23 -20.19 4.72 -0.50
C SER A 23 -19.48 3.86 0.56
N ALA A 24 -20.22 2.90 1.13
CA ALA A 24 -19.71 1.87 2.03
C ALA A 24 -18.58 1.06 1.41
N ALA A 25 -18.73 0.60 0.16
CA ALA A 25 -17.73 -0.22 -0.52
C ALA A 25 -16.35 0.45 -0.58
N ARG A 26 -16.28 1.76 -0.87
CA ARG A 26 -15.04 2.53 -0.88
C ARG A 26 -14.45 2.70 0.52
N SER A 27 -15.29 2.92 1.52
CA SER A 27 -14.85 3.06 2.91
C SER A 27 -14.29 1.74 3.46
N ILE A 28 -14.91 0.62 3.08
CA ILE A 28 -14.47 -0.74 3.41
C ILE A 28 -13.09 -1.03 2.81
N GLU A 29 -12.84 -0.68 1.54
CA GLU A 29 -11.52 -0.87 0.91
C GLU A 29 -10.39 -0.16 1.69
N VAL A 30 -10.67 1.04 2.21
CA VAL A 30 -9.73 1.79 3.03
C VAL A 30 -9.55 1.14 4.41
N LEU A 31 -10.64 0.70 5.04
CA LEU A 31 -10.59 0.07 6.37
C LEU A 31 -9.93 -1.31 6.34
N LEU A 32 -10.15 -2.12 5.31
CA LEU A 32 -9.56 -3.46 5.16
C LEU A 32 -8.03 -3.43 5.06
N ASN A 33 -7.47 -2.31 4.62
CA ASN A 33 -6.03 -2.07 4.55
C ASN A 33 -5.39 -1.67 5.88
N GLU A 34 -6.21 -1.34 6.87
CA GLU A 34 -5.80 -1.00 8.21
C GLU A 34 -5.91 -2.25 9.11
N GLU A 35 -5.06 -2.33 10.13
CA GLU A 35 -5.07 -3.40 11.14
C GLU A 35 -6.21 -3.19 12.16
N LEU A 36 -7.44 -3.10 11.66
CA LEU A 36 -8.66 -2.88 12.45
C LEU A 36 -9.57 -4.11 12.44
N ASP A 37 -10.22 -4.36 13.59
CA ASP A 37 -11.36 -5.27 13.70
C ASP A 37 -12.61 -4.58 13.11
N ILE A 38 -12.96 -4.95 11.89
CA ILE A 38 -14.11 -4.37 11.17
C ILE A 38 -15.30 -5.28 11.35
N ARG A 39 -16.38 -4.73 11.89
CA ARG A 39 -17.64 -5.41 12.09
C ARG A 39 -18.78 -4.67 11.40
N VAL A 40 -19.87 -5.37 11.15
CA VAL A 40 -21.09 -4.83 10.54
C VAL A 40 -22.26 -5.09 11.48
N ALA A 41 -22.96 -4.04 11.88
CA ALA A 41 -24.24 -4.15 12.56
C ALA A 41 -25.37 -3.95 11.54
N SER A 42 -26.25 -4.94 11.45
CA SER A 42 -27.41 -4.88 10.57
C SER A 42 -28.61 -4.35 11.34
N LEU A 43 -29.26 -3.32 10.80
CA LEU A 43 -30.54 -2.83 11.29
C LEU A 43 -31.71 -3.54 10.56
N PRO A 44 -32.93 -3.54 11.14
CA PRO A 44 -34.13 -3.99 10.43
C PRO A 44 -34.32 -3.26 9.11
N ALA A 45 -34.92 -3.95 8.13
CA ALA A 45 -35.08 -3.42 6.78
C ALA A 45 -35.82 -2.07 6.77
N GLY A 46 -35.22 -1.08 6.09
CA GLY A 46 -35.81 0.24 5.90
C GLY A 46 -35.64 1.22 7.08
N GLN A 47 -34.80 0.91 8.07
CA GLN A 47 -34.47 1.83 9.16
C GLN A 47 -33.01 2.30 9.05
N ASP A 48 -32.81 3.61 9.17
CA ASP A 48 -31.49 4.20 9.38
C ASP A 48 -31.12 4.18 10.89
N PRO A 49 -29.88 4.50 11.28
CA PRO A 49 -29.47 4.53 12.69
C PRO A 49 -30.29 5.50 13.56
N CYS A 50 -30.73 6.62 12.99
CA CYS A 50 -31.51 7.64 13.69
C CYS A 50 -32.92 7.11 13.97
N ASP A 51 -33.61 6.60 12.95
CA ASP A 51 -34.92 5.99 13.00
C ASP A 51 -34.94 4.80 13.96
N TYR A 52 -33.91 3.96 13.92
CA TYR A 52 -33.81 2.81 14.81
C TYR A 52 -33.71 3.24 16.28
N VAL A 53 -32.87 4.24 16.58
CA VAL A 53 -32.72 4.78 17.95
C VAL A 53 -34.00 5.48 18.42
N LEU A 54 -34.69 6.21 17.53
CA LEU A 54 -35.96 6.86 17.84
C LEU A 54 -37.08 5.85 18.11
N ALA A 55 -37.13 4.75 17.37
CA ALA A 55 -38.17 3.72 17.51
C ALA A 55 -37.92 2.74 18.65
N HIS A 56 -36.66 2.34 18.89
CA HIS A 56 -36.30 1.24 19.81
C HIS A 56 -35.45 1.67 21.00
N GLY A 57 -34.98 2.92 21.03
CA GLY A 57 -34.14 3.46 22.08
C GLY A 57 -32.65 3.10 21.96
N GLY A 58 -31.82 3.80 22.74
CA GLY A 58 -30.37 3.66 22.69
C GLY A 58 -29.82 2.32 23.20
N GLU A 59 -30.53 1.64 24.11
CA GLU A 59 -30.13 0.33 24.61
C GLU A 59 -30.24 -0.76 23.53
N ALA A 60 -31.33 -0.75 22.76
CA ALA A 60 -31.51 -1.66 21.64
C ALA A 60 -30.41 -1.45 20.59
N PHE A 61 -30.07 -0.18 20.30
CA PHE A 61 -29.01 0.15 19.35
C PHE A 61 -27.63 -0.32 19.83
N ARG A 62 -27.32 -0.15 21.12
CA ARG A 62 -26.06 -0.65 21.70
C ARG A 62 -25.96 -2.16 21.58
N LYS A 63 -27.05 -2.89 21.82
CA LYS A 63 -27.11 -4.33 21.64
C LYS A 63 -26.84 -4.74 20.18
N CYS A 64 -27.39 -4.02 19.20
CA CYS A 64 -27.07 -4.25 17.78
C CYS A 64 -25.58 -4.06 17.46
N ILE A 65 -24.91 -3.10 18.10
CA ILE A 65 -23.47 -2.89 17.94
C ILE A 65 -22.68 -4.04 18.58
N GLU A 66 -23.08 -4.49 19.77
CA GLU A 66 -22.43 -5.60 20.48
C GLU A 66 -22.57 -6.93 19.72
N GLU A 67 -23.74 -7.17 19.12
CA GLU A 67 -24.03 -8.35 18.29
C GLU A 67 -23.56 -8.20 16.83
N SER A 68 -22.85 -7.11 16.50
CA SER A 68 -22.29 -6.90 15.17
C SER A 68 -21.40 -8.08 14.74
N ARG A 69 -21.37 -8.37 13.46
CA ARG A 69 -20.67 -9.54 12.90
C ARG A 69 -19.37 -9.15 12.21
N GLY A 70 -18.41 -10.08 12.12
CA GLY A 70 -17.17 -9.80 11.41
C GLY A 70 -17.45 -9.44 9.95
N PHE A 71 -16.70 -8.50 9.38
CA PHE A 71 -16.94 -8.05 8.01
C PHE A 71 -16.94 -9.19 6.98
N PHE A 72 -15.95 -10.10 7.05
CA PHE A 72 -15.85 -11.22 6.13
C PHE A 72 -16.98 -12.25 6.32
N GLU A 73 -17.42 -12.48 7.56
CA GLU A 73 -18.59 -13.32 7.88
C GLU A 73 -19.87 -12.74 7.28
N PHE A 74 -20.08 -11.43 7.47
CA PHE A 74 -21.21 -10.72 6.88
C PHE A 74 -21.20 -10.82 5.35
N ARG A 75 -20.04 -10.63 4.72
CA ARG A 75 -19.91 -10.74 3.26
C ARG A 75 -20.11 -12.16 2.74
N LEU A 76 -19.66 -13.16 3.49
CA LEU A 76 -19.92 -14.55 3.18
C LEU A 76 -21.42 -14.83 3.17
N ASP A 77 -22.14 -14.45 4.20
CA ASP A 77 -23.59 -14.69 4.28
C ASP A 77 -24.39 -13.94 3.21
N LEU A 78 -23.94 -12.73 2.85
CA LEU A 78 -24.55 -11.98 1.76
C LEU A 78 -24.28 -12.65 0.40
N ALA A 79 -23.09 -13.20 0.19
CA ALA A 79 -22.78 -13.94 -1.03
C ALA A 79 -23.59 -15.26 -1.08
N ARG A 80 -23.73 -15.95 0.06
CA ARG A 80 -24.59 -17.13 0.24
C ARG A 80 -26.03 -16.84 -0.16
N SER A 81 -26.61 -15.76 0.35
CA SER A 81 -28.00 -15.41 0.06
C SER A 81 -28.24 -15.06 -1.42
N ARG A 82 -27.22 -14.55 -2.12
CA ARG A 82 -27.32 -14.19 -3.55
C ARG A 82 -27.10 -15.36 -4.50
N HIS A 83 -26.16 -16.25 -4.19
CA HIS A 83 -25.70 -17.28 -5.12
C HIS A 83 -26.14 -18.69 -4.74
N GLY A 84 -26.52 -18.91 -3.49
CA GLY A 84 -26.76 -20.22 -2.90
C GLY A 84 -25.46 -20.99 -2.66
N GLU A 85 -25.58 -22.15 -1.99
CA GLU A 85 -24.43 -23.04 -1.71
C GLU A 85 -24.70 -24.52 -2.00
N GLU A 86 -25.84 -24.82 -2.62
CA GLU A 86 -26.29 -26.20 -2.86
C GLU A 86 -25.44 -26.93 -3.91
N THR A 87 -24.79 -26.19 -4.82
CA THR A 87 -23.98 -26.77 -5.90
C THR A 87 -22.53 -26.31 -5.86
N PRO A 88 -21.59 -27.10 -6.40
CA PRO A 88 -20.18 -26.70 -6.52
C PRO A 88 -20.01 -25.34 -7.23
N GLU A 89 -20.80 -25.07 -8.28
CA GLU A 89 -20.74 -23.81 -9.04
C GLU A 89 -21.27 -22.63 -8.22
N ALA A 90 -22.28 -22.85 -7.39
CA ALA A 90 -22.81 -21.85 -6.47
C ALA A 90 -21.76 -21.49 -5.40
N LYS A 91 -21.18 -22.50 -4.74
CA LYS A 91 -20.07 -22.33 -3.78
C LYS A 91 -18.87 -21.63 -4.40
N MET A 92 -18.54 -21.94 -5.65
CA MET A 92 -17.44 -21.28 -6.36
C MET A 92 -17.71 -19.79 -6.61
N ARG A 93 -18.96 -19.40 -6.89
CA ARG A 93 -19.36 -17.99 -7.00
C ARG A 93 -19.27 -17.27 -5.66
N VAL A 94 -19.75 -17.90 -4.58
CA VAL A 94 -19.62 -17.38 -3.21
C VAL A 94 -18.16 -17.17 -2.83
N PHE A 95 -17.32 -18.20 -3.03
CA PHE A 95 -15.88 -18.12 -2.79
C PHE A 95 -15.26 -16.97 -3.57
N ALA A 96 -15.54 -16.87 -4.87
CA ALA A 96 -14.95 -15.85 -5.73
C ALA A 96 -15.29 -14.42 -5.27
N GLU A 97 -16.55 -14.15 -4.90
CA GLU A 97 -16.97 -12.83 -4.44
C GLU A 97 -16.22 -12.41 -3.17
N VAL A 98 -16.11 -13.31 -2.18
CA VAL A 98 -15.50 -12.98 -0.88
C VAL A 98 -13.96 -12.99 -0.97
N ALA A 99 -13.39 -13.94 -1.71
CA ALA A 99 -11.94 -14.06 -1.89
C ALA A 99 -11.33 -12.85 -2.61
N GLU A 100 -12.09 -12.16 -3.48
CA GLU A 100 -11.66 -10.90 -4.08
C GLU A 100 -11.48 -9.80 -3.03
N LEU A 101 -12.28 -9.77 -1.97
CA LEU A 101 -12.12 -8.82 -0.88
C LEU A 101 -10.86 -9.12 -0.04
N ALA A 102 -10.47 -10.39 0.08
CA ALA A 102 -9.23 -10.76 0.76
C ALA A 102 -7.99 -10.21 0.03
N LEU A 103 -8.04 -9.98 -1.29
CA LEU A 103 -6.96 -9.35 -2.05
C LEU A 103 -6.73 -7.88 -1.64
N LEU A 104 -7.75 -7.23 -1.09
CA LEU A 104 -7.67 -5.85 -0.59
C LEU A 104 -6.97 -5.76 0.78
N VAL A 105 -6.76 -6.88 1.48
CA VAL A 105 -6.10 -6.91 2.78
C VAL A 105 -4.59 -6.99 2.56
N ASN A 106 -3.87 -5.88 2.71
CA ASN A 106 -2.41 -5.83 2.47
C ASN A 106 -1.56 -6.65 3.45
N ASP A 107 -2.08 -6.97 4.64
CA ASP A 107 -1.40 -7.81 5.60
C ASP A 107 -1.41 -9.29 5.18
N GLY A 108 -0.23 -9.85 4.91
CA GLY A 108 -0.07 -11.22 4.41
C GLY A 108 -0.60 -12.30 5.35
N PRO A 109 -0.21 -12.32 6.64
CA PRO A 109 -0.72 -13.27 7.62
C PRO A 109 -2.24 -13.19 7.81
N ARG A 110 -2.81 -12.00 7.94
CA ARG A 110 -4.27 -11.81 8.06
C ARG A 110 -5.00 -12.28 6.81
N ARG A 111 -4.47 -11.96 5.63
CA ARG A 111 -5.00 -12.47 4.35
C ARG A 111 -4.97 -14.00 4.33
N ASP A 112 -3.89 -14.62 4.79
CA ASP A 112 -3.78 -16.08 4.87
C ASP A 112 -4.84 -16.68 5.80
N MET A 113 -5.02 -16.11 6.99
CA MET A 113 -6.07 -16.52 7.91
C MET A 113 -7.48 -16.41 7.29
N ILE A 114 -7.77 -15.31 6.59
CA ILE A 114 -9.06 -15.11 5.90
C ILE A 114 -9.28 -16.16 4.81
N VAL A 115 -8.27 -16.43 3.99
CA VAL A 115 -8.38 -17.40 2.87
C VAL A 115 -8.57 -18.82 3.41
N ARG A 116 -7.86 -19.20 4.48
CA ARG A 116 -8.05 -20.51 5.14
C ARG A 116 -9.43 -20.64 5.76
N TRP A 117 -9.87 -19.62 6.49
CA TRP A 117 -11.22 -19.56 7.06
C TRP A 117 -12.29 -19.70 5.95
N LEU A 118 -12.17 -18.95 4.86
CA LEU A 118 -13.13 -19.00 3.75
C LEU A 118 -13.14 -20.38 3.06
N ALA A 119 -11.96 -21.00 2.89
CA ALA A 119 -11.85 -22.34 2.34
C ALA A 119 -12.55 -23.37 3.25
N HIS A 120 -12.34 -23.27 4.56
CA HIS A 120 -12.99 -24.11 5.56
C HIS A 120 -14.52 -23.97 5.51
N GLU A 121 -15.04 -22.74 5.55
CA GLU A 121 -16.48 -22.45 5.53
C GLU A 121 -17.21 -23.02 4.29
N LEU A 122 -16.51 -23.11 3.17
CA LEU A 122 -17.07 -23.60 1.91
C LEU A 122 -16.74 -25.08 1.63
N GLY A 123 -16.00 -25.73 2.53
CA GLY A 123 -15.54 -27.12 2.35
C GLY A 123 -14.54 -27.28 1.20
N MET A 124 -13.77 -26.24 0.89
CA MET A 124 -12.76 -26.22 -0.15
C MET A 124 -11.38 -26.59 0.44
N ARG A 125 -10.55 -27.28 -0.35
CA ARG A 125 -9.15 -27.49 0.02
C ARG A 125 -8.40 -26.16 -0.03
N GLU A 126 -7.63 -25.84 1.02
CA GLU A 126 -6.85 -24.61 1.10
C GLU A 126 -5.94 -24.40 -0.12
N GLY A 127 -5.21 -25.44 -0.54
CA GLY A 127 -4.34 -25.35 -1.73
C GLY A 127 -5.10 -24.97 -3.01
N SER A 128 -6.36 -25.40 -3.15
CA SER A 128 -7.22 -25.02 -4.28
C SER A 128 -7.70 -23.57 -4.19
N ALA A 129 -8.02 -23.10 -2.98
CA ALA A 129 -8.37 -21.70 -2.70
C ALA A 129 -7.20 -20.76 -3.05
N TRP A 130 -5.97 -21.12 -2.63
CA TRP A 130 -4.75 -20.37 -2.97
C TRP A 130 -4.46 -20.36 -4.47
N THR A 131 -4.52 -21.53 -5.11
CA THR A 131 -4.32 -21.65 -6.57
C THR A 131 -5.32 -20.81 -7.35
N TRP A 132 -6.56 -20.70 -6.85
CA TRP A 132 -7.56 -19.81 -7.45
C TRP A 132 -7.20 -18.34 -7.25
N LEU A 133 -6.87 -17.95 -6.02
CA LEU A 133 -6.55 -16.57 -5.66
C LEU A 133 -5.33 -16.04 -6.43
N GLU A 134 -4.29 -16.84 -6.59
CA GLU A 134 -3.10 -16.50 -7.37
C GLU A 134 -3.42 -16.33 -8.86
N ARG A 135 -4.23 -17.22 -9.43
CA ARG A 135 -4.70 -17.07 -10.82
C ARG A 135 -5.54 -15.80 -10.99
N ARG A 136 -6.36 -15.44 -10.01
CA ARG A 136 -7.17 -14.23 -10.04
C ARG A 136 -6.31 -12.97 -9.90
N ARG A 137 -5.32 -12.98 -9.01
CA ARG A 137 -4.31 -11.92 -8.88
C ARG A 137 -3.53 -11.68 -10.18
N ARG A 138 -3.27 -12.74 -10.95
CA ARG A 138 -2.63 -12.67 -12.29
C ARG A 138 -3.58 -12.19 -13.40
N ARG A 139 -4.90 -12.40 -13.26
CA ARG A 139 -5.94 -12.09 -14.28
C ARG A 139 -6.69 -10.78 -14.05
N ALA A 140 -6.67 -10.22 -12.83
CA ALA A 140 -7.25 -8.91 -12.59
C ALA A 140 -6.62 -7.91 -13.58
N PRO A 141 -7.41 -7.21 -14.41
CA PRO A 141 -6.86 -6.24 -15.34
C PRO A 141 -6.08 -5.24 -14.50
N ARG A 142 -4.77 -5.18 -14.73
CA ARG A 142 -3.91 -4.09 -14.26
C ARG A 142 -4.62 -2.82 -14.71
N ARG A 143 -5.28 -2.13 -13.78
CA ARG A 143 -5.74 -0.77 -14.02
C ARG A 143 -4.46 0.06 -14.17
N HIS A 144 -4.07 0.17 -15.44
CA HIS A 144 -2.99 0.97 -16.05
C HIS A 144 -1.54 0.57 -15.74
N GLY A 145 -0.82 0.21 -16.82
CA GLY A 145 0.61 0.51 -16.98
C GLY A 145 1.59 -0.66 -16.94
N GLY A 146 1.84 -1.29 -18.11
CA GLY A 146 3.19 -1.58 -18.62
C GLY A 146 4.12 -2.60 -17.92
N ALA A 147 4.65 -3.51 -18.75
CA ALA A 147 5.87 -4.30 -18.59
C ALA A 147 5.88 -5.52 -17.64
N GLN A 148 6.61 -6.51 -18.12
CA GLN A 148 6.73 -7.89 -17.65
C GLN A 148 7.56 -8.01 -16.36
N ALA A 149 7.53 -9.25 -15.83
CA ALA A 149 8.62 -9.97 -15.13
C ALA A 149 8.32 -10.29 -13.64
N PRO A 150 9.16 -11.13 -12.98
CA PRO A 150 8.84 -12.51 -12.59
C PRO A 150 8.80 -12.67 -11.05
N GLU A 151 8.81 -13.92 -10.59
CA GLU A 151 8.70 -14.36 -9.20
C GLU A 151 9.78 -13.81 -8.24
N SER A 152 9.41 -13.72 -6.94
CA SER A 152 10.25 -13.69 -5.71
C SER A 152 10.59 -12.33 -5.07
N GLY A 153 10.08 -12.10 -3.84
CA GLY A 153 10.57 -11.13 -2.83
C GLY A 153 10.13 -9.66 -2.99
N PRO A 154 10.06 -8.85 -1.90
CA PRO A 154 9.79 -7.42 -2.01
C PRO A 154 11.00 -6.75 -2.63
N GLN A 155 10.92 -6.49 -3.93
CA GLN A 155 11.79 -5.55 -4.62
C GLN A 155 11.01 -4.23 -4.71
N VAL A 156 11.46 -3.17 -4.01
CA VAL A 156 11.22 -1.81 -4.50
C VAL A 156 11.77 -1.83 -5.92
N ALA A 157 10.91 -1.61 -6.92
CA ALA A 157 11.33 -1.68 -8.30
C ALA A 157 12.54 -0.76 -8.47
N PRO A 158 13.69 -1.22 -8.99
CA PRO A 158 14.92 -0.45 -9.02
C PRO A 158 14.79 0.97 -9.61
N GLY A 159 13.86 1.16 -10.57
CA GLY A 159 13.58 2.49 -11.15
C GLY A 159 12.80 3.43 -10.23
N MET A 160 12.05 2.90 -9.26
CA MET A 160 11.34 3.69 -8.25
C MET A 160 12.32 4.32 -7.26
N LEU A 161 13.34 3.58 -6.81
CA LEU A 161 14.37 4.07 -5.89
C LEU A 161 15.21 5.19 -6.52
N ALA A 162 15.65 5.02 -7.77
CA ALA A 162 16.39 6.06 -8.49
C ALA A 162 15.57 7.36 -8.65
N ARG A 163 14.27 7.22 -8.94
CA ARG A 163 13.35 8.35 -9.08
C ARG A 163 13.07 9.07 -7.76
N GLU A 164 12.93 8.33 -6.67
CA GLU A 164 12.71 8.90 -5.33
C GLU A 164 13.95 9.64 -4.81
N LEU A 165 15.14 9.04 -4.95
CA LEU A 165 16.41 9.71 -4.67
C LEU A 165 16.56 11.00 -5.48
N LEU A 166 16.29 10.93 -6.80
CA LEU A 166 16.37 12.09 -7.68
C LEU A 166 15.38 13.19 -7.25
N GLY A 167 14.15 12.83 -6.92
CA GLY A 167 13.14 13.78 -6.47
C GLY A 167 13.55 14.49 -5.18
N LEU A 168 14.05 13.73 -4.19
CA LEU A 168 14.54 14.24 -2.91
C LEU A 168 15.68 15.24 -3.11
N LEU A 169 16.72 14.86 -3.87
CA LEU A 169 17.90 15.70 -4.10
C LEU A 169 17.58 16.94 -4.95
N LEU A 170 16.64 16.85 -5.89
CA LEU A 170 16.17 18.03 -6.62
C LEU A 170 15.34 18.97 -5.74
N ALA A 171 14.60 18.44 -4.76
CA ALA A 171 13.83 19.26 -3.84
C ALA A 171 14.68 19.88 -2.73
N GLN A 172 15.77 19.20 -2.33
CA GLN A 172 16.69 19.59 -1.25
C GLN A 172 18.14 19.34 -1.68
N PRO A 173 18.69 20.21 -2.55
CA PRO A 173 20.02 20.03 -3.11
C PRO A 173 21.15 20.09 -2.07
N GLU A 174 20.91 20.67 -0.89
CA GLU A 174 21.81 20.65 0.26
C GLU A 174 22.19 19.24 0.72
N LEU A 175 21.39 18.23 0.38
CA LEU A 175 21.62 16.82 0.68
C LEU A 175 22.49 16.10 -0.36
N ALA A 176 22.75 16.73 -1.51
CA ALA A 176 23.52 16.12 -2.59
C ALA A 176 24.98 15.78 -2.22
N PRO A 177 25.71 16.58 -1.42
CA PRO A 177 27.06 16.22 -0.97
C PRO A 177 27.07 14.94 -0.12
N GLN A 178 26.13 14.82 0.83
CA GLN A 178 26.00 13.62 1.66
C GLN A 178 25.65 12.39 0.83
N ALA A 179 24.79 12.55 -0.18
CA ALA A 179 24.48 11.49 -1.11
C ALA A 179 25.71 11.09 -1.95
N ALA A 180 26.50 12.06 -2.43
CA ALA A 180 27.67 11.80 -3.28
C ALA A 180 28.78 11.01 -2.58
N GLU A 181 28.90 11.12 -1.25
CA GLU A 181 29.87 10.37 -0.46
C GLU A 181 29.51 8.88 -0.30
N ARG A 182 28.22 8.54 -0.34
CA ARG A 182 27.71 7.20 0.04
C ARG A 182 27.02 6.43 -1.07
N LEU A 183 26.46 7.13 -2.06
CA LEU A 183 25.62 6.54 -3.09
C LEU A 183 26.46 5.93 -4.22
N ASP A 184 26.43 4.60 -4.38
CA ASP A 184 26.87 3.94 -5.60
C ASP A 184 25.70 3.81 -6.60
N THR A 185 25.67 4.69 -7.58
CA THR A 185 24.67 4.67 -8.67
C THR A 185 24.80 3.46 -9.58
N GLY A 186 25.93 2.72 -9.53
CA GLY A 186 26.13 1.46 -10.25
C GLY A 186 25.13 0.37 -9.85
N ALA A 187 24.58 0.44 -8.63
CA ALA A 187 23.54 -0.47 -8.17
C ALA A 187 22.13 -0.11 -8.69
N LEU A 188 21.94 1.08 -9.25
CA LEU A 188 20.67 1.55 -9.83
C LEU A 188 20.53 1.10 -11.31
N PRO A 189 19.30 0.89 -11.80
CA PRO A 189 19.07 0.51 -13.19
C PRO A 189 19.46 1.66 -14.12
N ASP A 190 19.94 1.31 -15.32
CA ASP A 190 20.20 2.30 -16.34
C ASP A 190 18.90 2.98 -16.81
N GLY A 191 18.94 4.30 -16.96
CA GLY A 191 17.78 5.11 -17.29
C GLY A 191 18.05 6.60 -17.10
N PRO A 192 17.09 7.46 -17.49
CA PRO A 192 17.27 8.91 -17.37
C PRO A 192 17.41 9.34 -15.90
N GLU A 193 16.75 8.66 -14.95
CA GLU A 193 16.86 8.96 -13.53
C GLU A 193 18.27 8.71 -12.96
N LYS A 194 18.92 7.61 -13.37
CA LYS A 194 20.31 7.31 -12.96
C LYS A 194 21.29 8.32 -13.56
N ALA A 195 21.17 8.63 -14.86
CA ALA A 195 22.03 9.60 -15.52
C ALA A 195 21.92 11.00 -14.89
N LEU A 196 20.74 11.38 -14.42
CA LEU A 196 20.50 12.63 -13.70
C LEU A 196 21.12 12.61 -12.30
N LEU A 197 21.00 11.49 -11.57
CA LEU A 197 21.69 11.31 -10.29
C LEU A 197 23.20 11.41 -10.46
N ASP A 198 23.78 10.73 -11.45
CA ASP A 198 25.23 10.80 -11.73
C ASP A 198 25.68 12.26 -11.95
N GLY A 199 24.91 13.04 -12.70
CA GLY A 199 25.19 14.46 -12.93
C GLY A 199 25.10 15.32 -11.65
N LEU A 200 24.05 15.14 -10.85
CA LEU A 200 23.87 15.87 -9.58
C LEU A 200 24.98 15.56 -8.58
N LEU A 201 25.33 14.28 -8.43
CA LEU A 201 26.36 13.84 -7.49
C LEU A 201 27.75 14.30 -7.95
N ALA A 202 28.02 14.33 -9.26
CA ALA A 202 29.28 14.85 -9.78
C ALA A 202 29.45 16.36 -9.52
N GLN A 203 28.39 17.17 -9.66
CA GLN A 203 28.42 18.59 -9.30
C GLN A 203 28.64 18.79 -7.80
N ALA A 204 27.93 18.02 -6.97
CA ALA A 204 28.07 18.08 -5.51
C ALA A 204 29.48 17.66 -5.04
N ALA A 205 30.06 16.61 -5.63
CA ALA A 205 31.42 16.16 -5.32
C ALA A 205 32.51 17.16 -5.74
N GLY A 206 32.23 18.00 -6.74
CA GLY A 206 33.09 19.11 -7.17
C GLY A 206 33.11 20.31 -6.22
N GLY A 207 32.29 20.29 -5.17
CA GLY A 207 32.14 21.41 -4.22
C GLY A 207 31.30 22.57 -4.77
N GLU A 208 30.61 22.36 -5.89
CA GLU A 208 29.67 23.35 -6.44
C GLU A 208 28.36 23.32 -5.64
N GLN A 209 27.78 24.49 -5.38
CA GLN A 209 26.42 24.56 -4.85
C GLN A 209 25.46 24.08 -5.95
N VAL A 210 24.85 22.92 -5.73
CA VAL A 210 23.85 22.38 -6.63
C VAL A 210 22.59 23.25 -6.52
N GLU A 211 22.25 23.96 -7.59
CA GLU A 211 20.99 24.69 -7.68
C GLU A 211 20.05 23.97 -8.64
N THR A 212 18.88 23.53 -8.15
CA THR A 212 17.90 22.77 -8.93
C THR A 212 17.51 23.48 -10.24
N GLN A 213 17.32 24.81 -10.22
CA GLN A 213 16.93 25.55 -11.43
C GLN A 213 18.04 25.59 -12.48
N SER A 214 19.29 25.78 -12.05
CA SER A 214 20.46 25.80 -12.92
C SER A 214 20.72 24.41 -13.51
N PHE A 215 20.63 23.37 -12.67
CA PHE A 215 20.74 21.98 -13.10
C PHE A 215 19.67 21.61 -14.14
N LEU A 216 18.40 21.89 -13.88
CA LEU A 216 17.31 21.62 -14.82
C LEU A 216 17.45 22.43 -16.11
N GLY A 217 17.95 23.67 -16.02
CA GLY A 217 18.20 24.54 -17.17
C GLY A 217 19.35 24.09 -18.08
N SER A 218 20.26 23.25 -17.55
CA SER A 218 21.38 22.64 -18.29
C SER A 218 21.00 21.35 -19.03
N LEU A 219 19.76 20.86 -18.87
CA LEU A 219 19.31 19.63 -19.50
C LEU A 219 18.84 19.90 -20.93
N ASP A 220 19.65 19.48 -21.91
CA ASP A 220 19.32 19.56 -23.34
C ASP A 220 18.44 18.38 -23.83
N ASP A 221 18.19 17.40 -22.97
CA ASP A 221 17.53 16.13 -23.29
C ASP A 221 16.09 16.13 -22.74
N ALA A 222 15.12 16.02 -23.65
CA ALA A 222 13.70 16.03 -23.33
C ALA A 222 13.26 14.86 -22.43
N ASP A 223 13.90 13.68 -22.55
CA ASP A 223 13.59 12.52 -21.72
C ASP A 223 14.10 12.72 -20.29
N ARG A 224 15.28 13.33 -20.14
CA ARG A 224 15.84 13.71 -18.84
C ARG A 224 15.06 14.85 -18.19
N ALA A 225 14.70 15.89 -18.93
CA ALA A 225 13.86 16.97 -18.44
C ALA A 225 12.49 16.45 -17.96
N GLY A 226 11.91 15.50 -18.72
CA GLY A 226 10.68 14.81 -18.33
C GLY A 226 10.84 13.95 -17.08
N ALA A 227 11.93 13.20 -16.94
CA ALA A 227 12.23 12.39 -15.76
C ALA A 227 12.43 13.24 -14.50
N ALA A 228 13.23 14.33 -14.61
CA ALA A 228 13.46 15.25 -13.51
C ALA A 228 12.16 15.95 -13.05
N SER A 229 11.33 16.38 -14.01
CA SER A 229 10.03 17.00 -13.72
C SER A 229 9.09 16.04 -12.99
N ARG A 230 9.03 14.77 -13.41
CA ARG A 230 8.23 13.74 -12.73
C ARG A 230 8.74 13.45 -11.32
N ALA A 231 10.04 13.28 -11.16
CA ALA A 231 10.67 13.01 -9.87
C ALA A 231 10.39 14.15 -8.86
N LEU A 232 10.55 15.40 -9.30
CA LEU A 232 10.29 16.58 -8.47
C LEU A 232 8.80 16.75 -8.13
N ALA A 233 7.90 16.47 -9.08
CA ALA A 233 6.46 16.53 -8.84
C ALA A 233 6.00 15.47 -7.83
N GLU A 234 6.53 14.25 -7.93
CA GLU A 234 6.26 13.17 -6.98
C GLU A 234 6.81 13.48 -5.58
N GLU A 235 8.02 14.03 -5.48
CA GLU A 235 8.59 14.45 -4.19
C GLU A 235 7.80 15.59 -3.56
N ARG A 236 7.34 16.58 -4.34
CA ARG A 236 6.46 17.65 -3.81
C ARG A 236 5.13 17.10 -3.31
N ALA A 237 4.53 16.16 -4.04
CA ALA A 237 3.30 15.50 -3.61
C ALA A 237 3.53 14.66 -2.34
N ARG A 238 4.73 14.09 -2.18
CA ARG A 238 5.16 13.32 -1.00
C ARG A 238 5.39 14.22 0.21
N GLN A 239 6.11 15.34 0.07
CA GLN A 239 6.31 16.35 1.12
C GLN A 239 4.98 16.92 1.64
N ALA A 240 3.96 17.05 0.78
CA ALA A 240 2.63 17.47 1.20
C ALA A 240 1.88 16.44 2.07
N ARG A 241 2.39 15.20 2.17
CA ARG A 241 1.74 14.07 2.84
C ARG A 241 2.55 13.46 3.98
N ILE A 242 3.88 13.61 3.96
CA ILE A 242 4.80 13.16 5.01
C ILE A 242 4.99 14.29 6.02
N LEU A 243 4.49 14.10 7.24
CA LEU A 243 4.53 15.09 8.33
C LEU A 243 5.50 14.71 9.47
N GLU A 244 6.15 13.54 9.40
CA GLU A 244 6.86 12.95 10.55
C GLU A 244 8.34 12.59 10.29
N THR A 245 8.82 12.58 9.04
CA THR A 245 10.24 12.32 8.68
C THR A 245 10.93 13.57 8.16
N THR A 246 12.19 13.77 8.54
CA THR A 246 13.03 14.76 7.86
C THR A 246 13.51 14.23 6.51
N ALA A 247 14.02 15.13 5.67
CA ALA A 247 14.60 14.72 4.40
C ALA A 247 15.95 14.02 4.54
N GLU A 248 16.72 14.36 5.58
CA GLU A 248 17.98 13.69 5.95
C GLU A 248 17.72 12.23 6.32
N GLU A 249 16.72 11.97 7.17
CA GLU A 249 16.30 10.62 7.53
C GLU A 249 15.86 9.82 6.30
N ARG A 250 15.12 10.44 5.36
CA ARG A 250 14.73 9.80 4.10
C ARG A 250 15.91 9.54 3.17
N LEU A 251 16.89 10.43 3.13
CA LEU A 251 18.12 10.20 2.37
C LEU A 251 18.83 8.95 2.91
N ASP A 252 18.99 8.84 4.23
CA ASP A 252 19.61 7.67 4.84
C ASP A 252 18.86 6.38 4.46
N LEU A 253 17.52 6.40 4.55
CA LEU A 253 16.62 5.31 4.14
C LEU A 253 16.88 4.84 2.71
N TYR A 254 17.04 5.78 1.78
CA TYR A 254 17.31 5.45 0.38
C TYR A 254 18.74 4.95 0.16
N LEU A 255 19.74 5.53 0.81
CA LEU A 255 21.14 5.09 0.70
C LEU A 255 21.29 3.64 1.19
N ALA A 256 20.72 3.29 2.33
CA ALA A 256 20.73 1.93 2.85
C ALA A 256 20.07 0.93 1.88
N ALA A 257 18.99 1.33 1.21
CA ALA A 257 18.33 0.50 0.20
C ALA A 257 19.22 0.24 -1.03
N VAL A 258 20.01 1.23 -1.45
CA VAL A 258 20.98 1.07 -2.55
C VAL A 258 22.16 0.20 -2.13
N GLU A 259 22.73 0.41 -0.94
CA GLU A 259 23.80 -0.41 -0.38
C GLU A 259 23.40 -1.90 -0.30
N MET A 260 22.21 -2.19 0.24
CA MET A 260 21.68 -3.57 0.28
C MET A 260 21.54 -4.19 -1.10
N ARG A 261 21.16 -3.40 -2.11
CA ARG A 261 21.05 -3.85 -3.49
C ARG A 261 22.43 -4.15 -4.10
N GLN A 262 23.41 -3.29 -3.84
CA GLN A 262 24.80 -3.49 -4.26
C GLN A 262 25.38 -4.78 -3.67
N MET A 263 25.18 -5.02 -2.36
CA MET A 263 25.62 -6.25 -1.70
C MET A 263 24.98 -7.51 -2.31
N ARG A 264 23.69 -7.45 -2.66
CA ARG A 264 23.00 -8.55 -3.36
C ARG A 264 23.54 -8.78 -4.77
N LEU A 265 23.83 -7.73 -5.52
CA LEU A 265 24.40 -7.82 -6.87
C LEU A 265 25.82 -8.41 -6.85
N LEU A 266 26.60 -8.09 -5.82
CA LEU A 266 27.96 -8.60 -5.62
C LEU A 266 28.01 -9.98 -4.96
N GLY A 267 26.86 -10.60 -4.64
CA GLY A 267 26.78 -11.91 -4.00
C GLY A 267 27.39 -11.95 -2.60
N GLN A 268 27.47 -10.80 -1.92
CA GLN A 268 28.08 -10.67 -0.60
C GLN A 268 27.09 -11.03 0.52
N ARG A 269 27.62 -11.56 1.63
CA ARG A 269 26.83 -11.91 2.83
C ARG A 269 26.29 -10.63 3.46
N MET A 270 24.97 -10.57 3.67
CA MET A 270 24.30 -9.45 4.33
C MET A 270 24.79 -9.31 5.79
N PRO A 271 25.03 -8.09 6.30
CA PRO A 271 25.39 -7.88 7.70
C PRO A 271 24.26 -8.36 8.63
N GLU A 272 24.64 -9.10 9.68
CA GLU A 272 23.73 -9.83 10.60
C GLU A 272 23.07 -8.94 11.69
N THR A 273 23.15 -7.61 11.62
CA THR A 273 22.46 -6.73 12.59
C THR A 273 21.02 -6.47 12.17
N ASP A 274 20.22 -7.52 12.32
CA ASP A 274 18.83 -7.64 11.91
C ASP A 274 17.85 -6.73 12.69
N GLU A 275 18.20 -6.22 13.87
CA GLU A 275 17.21 -5.58 14.74
C GLU A 275 16.98 -4.10 14.41
N GLU A 276 18.06 -3.33 14.28
CA GLU A 276 18.00 -1.92 13.86
C GLU A 276 17.50 -1.80 12.41
N LEU A 277 17.92 -2.72 11.53
CA LEU A 277 17.49 -2.76 10.12
C LEU A 277 16.02 -3.19 9.96
N ARG A 278 15.49 -4.12 10.77
CA ARG A 278 14.05 -4.47 10.73
C ARG A 278 13.19 -3.40 11.36
N GLU A 279 13.69 -2.69 12.37
CA GLU A 279 13.02 -1.54 12.96
C GLU A 279 12.99 -0.35 11.99
N TYR A 280 14.06 -0.18 11.22
CA TYR A 280 14.19 0.78 10.13
C TYR A 280 13.28 0.46 8.94
N ASP A 281 13.26 -0.79 8.48
CA ASP A 281 12.38 -1.29 7.41
C ASP A 281 10.89 -1.23 7.82
N ARG A 282 10.61 -1.18 9.12
CA ARG A 282 9.28 -0.92 9.71
C ARG A 282 8.94 0.58 9.69
N LYS A 283 9.88 1.47 10.04
CA LYS A 283 9.70 2.93 9.99
C LYS A 283 9.48 3.44 8.56
N LEU A 284 10.26 2.96 7.59
CA LEU A 284 10.09 3.22 6.15
C LEU A 284 8.67 2.84 5.65
N LYS A 285 8.20 1.65 6.03
CA LYS A 285 6.86 1.15 5.68
C LYS A 285 5.74 1.94 6.34
N GLU A 286 5.96 2.46 7.55
CA GLU A 286 5.01 3.33 8.23
C GLU A 286 4.91 4.70 7.54
N GLU A 287 6.02 5.22 7.02
CA GLU A 287 6.13 6.52 6.36
C GLU A 287 5.64 6.52 4.91
N ASP A 288 5.88 5.45 4.16
CA ASP A 288 5.27 5.22 2.86
C ASP A 288 3.75 5.00 2.98
N ARG A 289 3.28 4.37 4.06
CA ARG A 289 1.86 4.36 4.42
C ARG A 289 1.35 5.77 4.79
N LYS A 290 2.20 6.73 5.21
CA LYS A 290 1.81 8.14 5.42
C LYS A 290 1.70 8.91 4.09
N SER A 291 2.63 8.68 3.16
CA SER A 291 2.71 9.40 1.88
C SER A 291 1.76 8.90 0.80
N ALA A 292 1.31 7.65 0.86
CA ALA A 292 0.43 7.06 -0.15
C ALA A 292 -1.08 7.39 0.00
N GLN A 293 -1.51 8.06 1.09
CA GLN A 293 -2.90 8.51 1.23
C GLN A 293 -3.09 9.91 0.60
N PRO A 294 -3.89 10.05 -0.48
CA PRO A 294 -4.30 11.37 -0.95
C PRO A 294 -5.28 12.01 0.04
N ARG A 295 -5.18 13.34 0.22
CA ARG A 295 -6.25 14.15 0.81
C ARG A 295 -7.50 14.09 -0.07
#